data_AF-A0A2V6L7B4-F1
#
_entry.id   AF-A0A2V6L7B4-F1
#
_cell.length_a   1.000
_cell.length_b   1.000
_cell.length_c   1.000
_cell.angle_alpha   90.00
_cell.angle_beta   90.00
_cell.angle_gamma   90.00
#
_symmetry.space_group_name_H-M   'P 1'
#
loop_
_entity.id
_entity.type
_entity.pdbx_description
1 polymer ?
#
loop_
_entity_poly.entity_id
_entity_poly.type
_entity_poly.pdbx_seq_one_letter_code
_entity_poly.pdbx_strand_id
1 'polypeptide(L)'
;MAVLVSTDAHASGPFVDVRSVDPTITVELRYADSNNFLGHSLYPVGTRALARPEVASALAVAQSVLRRYQYGLKIWDAYRPAAVQAKLWQALRNSDYVA
;
A
#
# COMPACT_ATOMS: atom_id res chain seq x y z
N MET A 1 -0.59 28.82 25.72
CA MET A 1 0.35 27.67 25.69
C MET A 1 0.52 27.25 24.25
N ALA A 2 1.61 27.65 23.60
CA ALA A 2 1.90 27.25 22.23
C ALA A 2 2.50 25.83 22.26
N VAL A 3 1.83 24.88 21.61
CA VAL A 3 2.38 23.55 21.37
C VAL A 3 3.35 23.68 20.20
N LEU A 4 4.63 23.45 20.47
CA LEU A 4 5.68 23.38 19.47
C LEU A 4 5.33 22.27 18.47
N VAL A 5 5.03 22.64 17.22
CA VAL A 5 5.00 21.70 16.11
C VAL A 5 6.46 21.41 15.74
N SER A 6 6.97 20.26 16.17
CA SER A 6 8.28 19.79 15.73
C SER A 6 8.19 19.49 14.24
N THR A 7 8.74 20.40 13.45
CA THR A 7 8.85 20.24 12.00
C THR A 7 10.14 19.48 11.72
N ASP A 8 10.13 18.16 11.96
CA ASP A 8 11.15 17.27 11.42
C ASP A 8 10.81 16.95 9.96
N ALA A 9 10.71 18.01 9.15
CA ALA A 9 10.73 17.88 7.72
C ALA A 9 12.19 17.70 7.33
N HIS A 10 12.73 16.47 7.39
CA HIS A 10 13.86 15.94 6.60
C HIS A 10 14.20 14.50 7.02
N ALA A 11 13.28 13.57 6.79
CA ALA A 11 13.59 12.14 6.75
C ALA A 11 12.47 11.42 5.98
N SER A 12 12.51 11.41 4.65
CA SER A 12 11.47 10.67 3.91
C SER A 12 12.04 10.19 2.58
N GLY A 13 12.29 8.89 2.47
CA GLY A 13 12.46 8.27 1.16
C GLY A 13 11.21 8.49 0.27
N PRO A 14 11.25 8.10 -1.01
CA PRO A 14 10.15 8.33 -1.96
C PRO A 14 8.82 7.67 -1.57
N PHE A 15 8.82 6.80 -0.56
CA PHE A 15 7.66 6.04 -0.11
C PHE A 15 7.57 5.99 1.42
N VAL A 16 6.36 5.87 1.92
CA VAL A 16 5.99 5.66 3.34
C VAL A 16 5.06 4.46 3.44
N ASP A 17 5.04 3.78 4.60
CA ASP A 17 4.04 2.72 4.85
C ASP A 17 2.69 3.34 5.19
N VAL A 18 1.64 2.94 4.49
CA VAL A 18 0.27 3.41 4.74
C VAL A 18 -0.14 3.21 6.19
N ARG A 19 0.24 2.09 6.82
CA ARG A 19 -0.11 1.82 8.24
C ARG A 19 0.62 2.71 9.24
N SER A 20 1.73 3.35 8.84
CA SER A 20 2.37 4.37 9.68
C SER A 20 1.63 5.71 9.64
N VAL A 21 0.85 5.97 8.59
CA VAL A 21 0.04 7.19 8.45
C VAL A 21 -1.34 6.99 9.07
N ASP A 22 -1.99 5.85 8.81
CA ASP A 22 -3.22 5.45 9.48
C ASP A 22 -3.18 3.95 9.81
N PRO A 23 -2.99 3.56 11.10
CA PRO A 23 -2.87 2.15 11.50
C PRO A 23 -4.17 1.37 11.39
N THR A 24 -5.28 2.04 11.06
CA THR A 24 -6.62 1.45 11.03
C THR A 24 -7.04 0.99 9.64
N ILE A 25 -6.26 1.34 8.62
CA ILE A 25 -6.40 0.81 7.28
C ILE A 25 -5.97 -0.66 7.28
N THR A 26 -6.83 -1.53 6.78
CA THR A 26 -6.51 -2.96 6.69
C THR A 26 -5.59 -3.19 5.50
N VAL A 27 -4.50 -3.94 5.70
CA VAL A 27 -3.54 -4.29 4.64
C VAL A 27 -3.47 -5.80 4.52
N GLU A 28 -3.77 -6.31 3.33
CA GLU A 28 -3.78 -7.73 2.98
C GLU A 28 -3.18 -7.88 1.59
N LEU A 29 -1.86 -7.66 1.48
CA LEU A 29 -1.15 -7.64 0.19
C LEU A 29 -1.26 -9.01 -0.51
N ARG A 30 -2.05 -9.08 -1.58
CA ARG A 30 -2.40 -10.34 -2.27
C ARG A 30 -1.21 -11.06 -2.88
N TYR A 31 -0.19 -10.30 -3.27
CA TYR A 31 1.03 -10.84 -3.85
C TYR A 31 2.10 -11.20 -2.80
N ALA A 32 1.81 -11.01 -1.50
CA ALA A 32 2.72 -11.37 -0.41
C ALA A 32 2.54 -12.81 0.10
N ASP A 33 1.43 -13.46 -0.24
CA ASP A 33 1.15 -14.86 0.09
C ASP A 33 0.75 -15.65 -1.17
N SER A 34 0.27 -16.89 -1.00
CA SER A 34 -0.25 -17.74 -2.09
C SER A 34 -1.70 -17.42 -2.47
N ASN A 35 -2.36 -16.45 -1.83
CA ASN A 35 -3.75 -16.06 -2.07
C ASN A 35 -3.86 -15.07 -3.24
N ASN A 36 -3.27 -15.45 -4.37
CA ASN A 36 -3.36 -14.77 -5.65
C ASN A 36 -3.48 -15.79 -6.80
N PHE A 37 -3.74 -15.31 -8.00
CA PHE A 37 -3.99 -16.15 -9.16
C PHE A 37 -2.78 -17.00 -9.60
N LEU A 38 -1.56 -16.69 -9.13
CA LEU A 38 -0.36 -17.49 -9.39
C LEU A 38 -0.11 -18.57 -8.33
N GLY A 39 -0.84 -18.57 -7.22
CA GLY A 39 -0.75 -19.58 -6.16
C GLY A 39 0.56 -19.57 -5.36
N HIS A 40 1.42 -18.56 -5.52
CA HIS A 40 2.66 -18.41 -4.77
C HIS A 40 2.99 -16.94 -4.47
N SER A 41 3.80 -16.70 -3.44
CA SER A 41 4.21 -15.34 -3.05
C SER A 41 5.18 -14.74 -4.07
N LEU A 42 4.90 -13.51 -4.49
CA LEU A 42 5.75 -12.74 -5.40
C LEU A 42 6.54 -11.66 -4.68
N TYR A 43 5.99 -11.12 -3.59
CA TYR A 43 6.63 -10.06 -2.81
C TYR A 43 7.71 -10.63 -1.90
N PRO A 44 8.82 -9.89 -1.69
CA PRO A 44 9.77 -10.23 -0.65
C PRO A 44 9.09 -10.36 0.71
N VAL A 45 9.57 -11.28 1.55
CA VAL A 45 9.08 -11.44 2.92
C VAL A 45 9.19 -10.12 3.68
N GLY A 46 8.12 -9.74 4.40
CA GLY A 46 8.08 -8.49 5.15
C GLY A 46 7.77 -7.24 4.32
N THR A 47 7.35 -7.39 3.06
CA THR A 47 6.90 -6.25 2.25
C THR A 47 5.77 -5.48 2.94
N ARG A 48 5.94 -4.16 3.05
CA ARG A 48 4.97 -3.23 3.62
C ARG A 48 4.13 -2.60 2.50
N ALA A 49 2.96 -2.05 2.85
CA ALA A 49 2.13 -1.31 1.92
C ALA A 49 2.73 0.09 1.71
N LEU A 50 3.75 0.17 0.88
CA LEU A 50 4.46 1.42 0.60
C LEU A 50 3.70 2.25 -0.43
N ALA A 51 3.54 3.55 -0.19
CA ALA A 51 2.92 4.51 -1.09
C ALA A 51 3.68 5.84 -1.05
N ARG A 52 3.50 6.70 -2.05
CA ARG A 52 4.03 8.06 -1.98
C ARG A 52 3.37 8.81 -0.81
N PRO A 53 4.07 9.73 -0.11
CA PRO A 53 3.53 10.42 1.06
C PRO A 53 2.15 11.06 0.83
N GLU A 54 1.95 11.72 -0.30
CA GLU A 54 0.67 12.39 -0.59
C GLU A 54 -0.47 11.39 -0.86
N VAL A 55 -0.16 10.21 -1.41
CA VAL A 55 -1.13 9.11 -1.58
C VAL A 55 -1.53 8.55 -0.22
N ALA A 56 -0.56 8.29 0.66
CA ALA A 56 -0.84 7.78 2.01
C ALA A 56 -1.72 8.77 2.82
N SER A 57 -1.44 10.07 2.72
CA SER A 57 -2.26 11.11 3.33
C SER A 57 -3.69 11.14 2.77
N ALA A 58 -3.85 11.02 1.44
CA ALA A 58 -5.18 10.97 0.82
C ALA A 58 -5.97 9.72 1.24
N LEU A 59 -5.32 8.57 1.39
CA LEU A 59 -5.94 7.35 1.90
C LEU A 59 -6.43 7.50 3.34
N ALA A 60 -5.67 8.17 4.21
CA ALA A 60 -6.10 8.46 5.58
C ALA A 60 -7.34 9.36 5.61
N VAL A 61 -7.43 10.36 4.71
CA VAL A 61 -8.65 11.18 4.56
C VAL A 61 -9.83 10.32 4.12
N ALA A 62 -9.66 9.47 3.11
CA ALA A 62 -10.73 8.57 2.64
C ALA A 62 -11.17 7.59 3.74
N GLN A 63 -10.24 7.03 4.51
CA GLN A 63 -10.52 6.18 5.66
C GLN A 63 -11.36 6.92 6.71
N SER A 64 -11.03 8.18 7.01
CA SER A 64 -11.81 9.00 7.96
C SER A 64 -13.25 9.22 7.48
N VAL A 65 -13.45 9.39 6.17
CA VAL A 65 -14.77 9.58 5.56
C VAL A 65 -15.59 8.29 5.67
N LEU A 66 -15.02 7.15 5.29
CA LEU A 66 -15.69 5.84 5.28
C LEU A 66 -16.11 5.38 6.68
N ARG A 67 -15.30 5.69 7.69
CA ARG A 67 -15.60 5.35 9.09
C ARG A 67 -16.89 5.96 9.62
N ARG A 68 -17.29 7.13 9.11
CA ARG A 68 -18.58 7.75 9.44
C ARG A 68 -19.78 6.91 9.01
N TYR A 69 -19.56 5.99 8.06
CA TYR A 69 -20.53 5.06 7.53
C TYR A 69 -20.29 3.61 7.98
N GLN A 70 -19.43 3.40 8.99
CA GLN A 70 -19.04 2.07 9.47
C GLN A 70 -18.35 1.20 8.41
N TYR A 71 -17.73 1.83 7.40
CA TYR A 71 -16.87 1.18 6.41
C TYR A 71 -15.40 1.49 6.66
N GLY A 72 -14.51 0.76 5.98
CA GLY A 72 -13.07 1.00 6.01
C GLY A 72 -12.37 0.52 4.75
N LEU A 73 -11.17 1.06 4.52
CA LEU A 73 -10.31 0.65 3.41
C LEU A 73 -9.61 -0.67 3.71
N LYS A 74 -9.56 -1.53 2.68
CA LYS A 74 -8.68 -2.69 2.61
C LYS A 74 -7.75 -2.53 1.40
N ILE A 75 -6.45 -2.54 1.65
CA ILE A 75 -5.40 -2.44 0.63
C ILE A 75 -4.93 -3.85 0.28
N TRP A 76 -5.17 -4.24 -0.97
CA TRP A 76 -4.69 -5.50 -1.54
C TRP A 76 -3.39 -5.37 -2.32
N ASP A 77 -3.06 -4.15 -2.75
CA ASP A 77 -1.82 -3.87 -3.43
C ASP A 77 -1.35 -2.43 -3.19
N ALA A 78 -0.04 -2.23 -3.23
CA ALA A 78 0.63 -0.95 -2.99
C ALA A 78 1.80 -0.82 -3.98
N TYR A 79 2.87 -0.11 -3.61
CA TYR A 79 4.07 -0.07 -4.44
C TYR A 79 4.55 -1.49 -4.81
N ARG A 80 4.62 -1.74 -6.12
CA ARG A 80 5.04 -3.00 -6.71
C ARG A 80 6.47 -2.87 -7.22
N PRO A 81 7.45 -3.63 -6.68
CA PRO A 81 8.79 -3.66 -7.26
C PRO A 81 8.76 -4.13 -8.72
N ALA A 82 9.61 -3.53 -9.57
CA ALA A 82 9.64 -3.83 -11.01
C ALA A 82 9.84 -5.32 -11.33
N ALA A 83 10.60 -6.05 -10.50
CA ALA A 83 10.78 -7.49 -10.64
C ALA A 83 9.47 -8.28 -10.47
N VAL A 84 8.57 -7.83 -9.59
CA VAL A 84 7.26 -8.46 -9.41
C VAL A 84 6.35 -8.16 -10.60
N GLN A 85 6.39 -6.92 -11.09
CA GLN A 85 5.69 -6.55 -12.32
C GLN A 85 6.10 -7.46 -13.47
N ALA A 86 7.40 -7.64 -13.70
CA ALA A 86 7.91 -8.53 -14.75
C ALA A 86 7.42 -9.98 -14.60
N LYS A 87 7.39 -10.53 -13.37
CA LYS A 87 6.86 -11.87 -13.09
C LYS A 87 5.37 -11.99 -13.41
N LEU A 88 4.57 -10.98 -13.04
CA LEU A 88 3.14 -10.93 -13.38
C LEU A 88 2.93 -10.92 -14.89
N TRP A 89 3.68 -10.09 -15.63
CA TRP A 89 3.64 -10.04 -17.10
C TRP A 89 3.99 -11.38 -17.74
N GLN A 90 5.04 -12.05 -17.27
CA GLN A 90 5.45 -13.36 -17.79
C GLN A 90 4.43 -14.46 -17.52
N ALA A 91 3.77 -14.41 -16.36
CA ALA A 91 2.82 -15.43 -15.97
C ALA A 91 1.45 -15.26 -16.64
N LEU A 92 1.06 -14.02 -16.99
CA LEU A 92 -0.28 -13.77 -17.52
C LEU A 92 -0.47 -14.10 -19.00
N ARG A 93 0.57 -14.05 -19.87
CA ARG A 93 0.56 -14.37 -21.33
C ARG A 93 -0.69 -14.01 -22.17
N ASN A 94 -1.62 -13.25 -21.62
CA ASN A 94 -2.86 -12.78 -22.20
C ASN A 94 -3.04 -11.34 -21.70
N SER A 95 -3.06 -10.42 -22.64
CA SER A 95 -2.73 -8.99 -22.48
C SER A 95 -3.80 -8.14 -21.81
N ASP A 96 -4.87 -8.73 -21.29
CA ASP A 96 -6.10 -7.96 -21.07
C ASP A 96 -6.22 -7.29 -19.70
N TYR A 97 -5.34 -7.59 -18.73
CA TYR A 97 -5.52 -7.11 -17.34
C TYR A 97 -4.21 -6.79 -16.59
N VAL A 98 -3.33 -5.96 -17.17
CA VAL A 98 -2.19 -5.43 -16.42
C VAL A 98 -2.08 -3.92 -16.62
N ALA A 99 -2.58 -3.14 -15.66
CA ALA A 99 -2.27 -1.72 -15.48
C ALA A 99 -1.06 -1.55 -14.55
#